data_AF-A0AAV9YZB9-F1
#
_entry.id   AF-A0AAV9YZB9-F1
#
_cell.length_a   1.000
_cell.length_b   1.000
_cell.length_c   1.000
_cell.angle_alpha   90.00
_cell.angle_beta   90.00
_cell.angle_gamma   90.00
#
_symmetry.space_group_name_H-M   'P 1'
#
loop_
_entity.id
_entity.type
_entity.pdbx_description
1 polymer ?
#
loop_
_entity_poly.entity_id
_entity_poly.type
_entity_poly.pdbx_seq_one_letter_code
_entity_poly.pdbx_strand_id
1 'polypeptide(L)'
;MEFRLCLRNAQHLPDLSPDPRPPLQNRYTGLGFRSIGFIPDLADYEIYVELRRRFLSSPRGRCACFAGGVIGRLARSEITDEDLDFHKGRLAPREENVLLNEIRLWDGHSSTAYWDDALEDQEIDLICGVYEIATGRFENGEHQTSRVSWWPKPNAFSHSGLNIGFWSLDCEYWFQHRLAKIRSGEEKVHTQAEWKNCIRYYRKARDLAMANERIAGEFLSGVL
;
A
#
# COMPACT_ATOMS: atom_id res chain seq x y z
N MET A 1 -14.01 -19.43 11.34
CA MET A 1 -12.81 -19.34 12.19
C MET A 1 -11.75 -18.65 11.35
N GLU A 2 -11.74 -17.32 11.33
CA GLU A 2 -10.82 -16.52 10.49
C GLU A 2 -9.53 -16.24 11.25
N PHE A 3 -8.44 -16.89 10.87
CA PHE A 3 -7.10 -16.45 11.26
C PHE A 3 -6.67 -15.33 10.30
N ARG A 4 -6.91 -14.07 10.69
CA ARG A 4 -6.32 -12.89 10.04
C ARG A 4 -4.96 -12.63 10.68
N LEU A 5 -3.90 -13.24 10.15
CA LEU A 5 -2.52 -12.91 10.52
C LEU A 5 -2.14 -11.57 9.88
N CYS A 6 -2.46 -10.46 10.54
CA CYS A 6 -1.86 -9.16 10.26
C CYS A 6 -0.54 -9.04 11.03
N LEU A 7 0.52 -9.67 10.56
CA LEU A 7 1.86 -9.31 11.02
C LEU A 7 2.27 -8.01 10.33
N ARG A 8 2.44 -6.92 11.10
CA ARG A 8 2.90 -5.61 10.59
C ARG A 8 4.29 -5.63 9.95
N ASN A 9 5.10 -6.65 10.26
CA ASN A 9 6.48 -6.78 9.82
C ASN A 9 6.74 -8.21 9.31
N ALA A 10 6.17 -8.59 8.17
CA ALA A 10 6.79 -9.68 7.41
C ALA A 10 8.19 -9.20 7.01
N GLN A 11 9.23 -9.77 7.62
CA GLN A 11 10.59 -9.46 7.23
C GLN A 11 10.84 -10.08 5.85
N HIS A 12 11.24 -9.27 4.88
CA HIS A 12 11.86 -9.80 3.66
C HIS A 12 13.11 -10.58 4.09
N LEU A 13 13.09 -11.90 3.92
CA LEU A 13 14.29 -12.71 4.06
C LEU A 13 15.28 -12.32 2.95
N PRO A 14 16.59 -12.28 3.24
CA PRO A 14 17.59 -11.95 2.23
C PRO A 14 17.54 -12.93 1.06
N ASP A 15 17.72 -12.38 -0.13
CA ASP A 15 17.67 -13.05 -1.42
C ASP A 15 18.63 -14.24 -1.46
N LEU A 16 18.08 -15.45 -1.67
CA LEU A 16 18.86 -16.66 -1.92
C LEU A 16 18.50 -17.15 -3.33
N SER A 17 19.40 -16.86 -4.28
CA SER A 17 19.43 -17.20 -5.71
C SER A 17 18.65 -16.27 -6.65
N PRO A 18 19.26 -15.82 -7.77
CA PRO A 18 18.55 -15.06 -8.79
C PRO A 18 17.48 -15.92 -9.46
N ASP A 19 16.28 -15.37 -9.54
CA ASP A 19 15.13 -15.94 -10.24
C ASP A 19 15.41 -16.02 -11.77
N PRO A 20 15.25 -17.18 -12.42
CA PRO A 20 15.47 -17.34 -13.86
C PRO A 20 14.33 -16.79 -14.74
N ARG A 21 13.26 -16.23 -14.17
CA ARG A 21 12.10 -15.76 -14.95
C ARG A 21 12.38 -14.38 -15.61
N PRO A 22 11.97 -14.19 -16.87
CA PRO A 22 12.14 -12.90 -17.55
C PRO A 22 11.31 -11.83 -16.83
N PRO A 23 11.87 -10.62 -16.61
CA PRO A 23 11.12 -9.53 -16.01
C PRO A 23 9.91 -9.21 -16.89
N LEU A 24 8.70 -9.29 -16.34
CA LEU A 24 7.50 -8.85 -17.03
C LEU A 24 7.61 -7.33 -17.21
N GLN A 25 7.76 -6.93 -18.46
CA GLN A 25 7.96 -5.54 -18.87
C GLN A 25 6.63 -4.80 -18.76
N ASN A 26 6.32 -4.25 -17.59
CA ASN A 26 5.22 -3.29 -17.44
C ASN A 26 5.73 -2.05 -16.72
N ARG A 27 6.27 -1.10 -17.49
CA ARG A 27 6.66 0.23 -17.00
C ARG A 27 5.38 1.00 -16.65
N TYR A 28 4.99 1.03 -15.38
CA TYR A 28 3.93 1.91 -14.91
C TYR A 28 4.44 2.86 -13.82
N THR A 29 4.84 4.06 -14.20
CA THR A 29 5.28 5.14 -13.30
C THR A 29 4.09 5.88 -12.66
N GLY A 30 3.27 5.20 -11.84
CA GLY A 30 2.17 5.85 -11.08
C GLY A 30 1.20 6.65 -11.95
N LEU A 31 0.92 7.91 -11.59
CA LEU A 31 0.13 8.85 -12.42
C LEU A 31 0.98 9.62 -13.45
N GLY A 32 2.28 9.29 -13.53
CA GLY A 32 3.25 9.83 -14.48
C GLY A 32 3.91 11.15 -14.04
N PHE A 33 4.79 11.62 -14.91
CA PHE A 33 5.49 12.89 -14.77
C PHE A 33 4.58 14.08 -15.09
N ARG A 34 4.78 15.18 -14.35
CA ARG A 34 4.05 16.44 -14.50
C ARG A 34 5.03 17.62 -14.50
N SER A 35 4.69 18.64 -15.28
CA SER A 35 5.49 19.85 -15.42
C SER A 35 5.57 20.64 -14.11
N ILE A 36 6.55 21.54 -14.04
CA ILE A 36 6.71 22.45 -12.92
C ILE A 36 5.44 23.27 -12.69
N GLY A 37 5.05 23.40 -11.41
CA GLY A 37 3.88 24.18 -11.01
C GLY A 37 2.54 23.47 -11.23
N PHE A 38 2.53 22.21 -11.67
CA PHE A 38 1.31 21.41 -11.72
C PHE A 38 0.73 21.23 -10.32
N ILE A 39 -0.56 21.52 -10.17
CA ILE A 39 -1.30 21.34 -8.92
C ILE A 39 -2.53 20.51 -9.28
N PRO A 40 -2.59 19.23 -8.85
CA PRO A 40 -3.75 18.38 -9.10
C PRO A 40 -5.03 19.00 -8.55
N ASP A 41 -6.07 19.00 -9.36
CA ASP A 41 -7.41 19.47 -8.98
C ASP A 41 -8.42 18.31 -8.82
N LEU A 42 -9.71 18.65 -8.75
CA LEU A 42 -10.77 17.66 -8.61
C LEU A 42 -10.91 16.76 -9.86
N ALA A 43 -10.69 17.30 -11.07
CA ALA A 43 -10.74 16.50 -12.29
C ALA A 43 -9.56 15.52 -12.33
N ASP A 44 -8.37 15.96 -11.89
CA ASP A 44 -7.22 15.06 -11.72
C ASP A 44 -7.48 13.95 -10.69
N TYR A 45 -8.21 14.26 -9.62
CA TYR A 45 -8.63 13.27 -8.63
C TYR A 45 -9.59 12.23 -9.22
N GLU A 46 -10.57 12.65 -10.03
CA GLU A 46 -11.50 11.73 -10.70
C GLU A 46 -10.78 10.80 -11.68
N ILE A 47 -9.82 11.33 -12.46
CA ILE A 47 -8.97 10.53 -13.33
C ILE A 47 -8.17 9.51 -12.52
N TYR A 48 -7.57 9.93 -11.40
CA TYR A 48 -6.88 9.04 -10.48
C TYR A 48 -7.79 7.92 -9.96
N VAL A 49 -9.01 8.25 -9.53
CA VAL A 49 -9.97 7.26 -9.02
C VAL A 49 -10.30 6.20 -10.07
N GLU A 50 -10.50 6.61 -11.32
CA GLU A 50 -10.78 5.66 -12.41
C GLU A 50 -9.58 4.78 -12.73
N LEU A 51 -8.36 5.35 -12.77
CA LEU A 51 -7.13 4.56 -12.97
C LEU A 51 -6.91 3.55 -11.82
N ARG A 52 -7.13 3.97 -10.58
CA ARG A 52 -7.07 3.09 -9.40
C ARG A 52 -8.11 1.99 -9.49
N ARG A 53 -9.36 2.31 -9.84
CA ARG A 53 -10.43 1.31 -10.01
C ARG A 53 -10.07 0.28 -11.07
N ARG A 54 -9.55 0.73 -12.21
CA ARG A 54 -9.11 -0.16 -13.30
C ARG A 54 -8.00 -1.11 -12.82
N PHE A 55 -7.02 -0.60 -12.08
CA PHE A 55 -5.97 -1.42 -11.48
C PHE A 55 -6.52 -2.42 -10.46
N LEU A 56 -7.36 -1.97 -9.52
CA LEU A 56 -7.98 -2.81 -8.49
C LEU A 56 -8.94 -3.88 -9.06
N SER A 57 -9.43 -3.69 -10.27
CA SER A 57 -10.23 -4.69 -10.98
C SER A 57 -9.38 -5.81 -11.61
N SER A 58 -8.06 -5.63 -11.69
CA SER A 58 -7.13 -6.68 -12.10
C SER A 58 -6.88 -7.68 -10.96
N PRO A 59 -6.32 -8.88 -11.23
CA PRO A 59 -5.95 -9.85 -10.19
C PRO A 59 -5.10 -9.25 -9.04
N ARG A 60 -4.29 -8.22 -9.34
CA ARG A 60 -3.46 -7.49 -8.37
C ARG A 60 -4.26 -6.73 -7.31
N GLY A 61 -5.55 -6.47 -7.55
CA GLY A 61 -6.46 -5.89 -6.56
C GLY A 61 -6.56 -6.73 -5.28
N ARG A 62 -6.38 -8.06 -5.39
CA ARG A 62 -6.33 -8.99 -4.25
C ARG A 62 -5.20 -8.61 -3.28
N CYS A 63 -3.99 -8.36 -3.80
CA CYS A 63 -2.82 -7.99 -3.00
C CYS A 63 -3.08 -6.68 -2.26
N ALA A 64 -3.71 -5.71 -2.94
CA ALA A 64 -4.12 -4.45 -2.32
C ALA A 64 -5.11 -4.66 -1.17
N CYS A 65 -6.08 -5.57 -1.30
CA CYS A 65 -6.99 -5.92 -0.20
C CYS A 65 -6.26 -6.50 1.03
N PHE A 66 -5.19 -7.27 0.83
CA PHE A 66 -4.43 -7.91 1.91
C PHE A 66 -3.32 -7.03 2.50
N ALA A 67 -2.87 -5.98 1.81
CA ALA A 67 -1.83 -5.07 2.28
C ALA A 67 -2.19 -4.33 3.60
N GLY A 68 -3.48 -4.26 3.96
CA GLY A 68 -3.95 -3.56 5.15
C GLY A 68 -3.73 -2.04 5.10
N GLY A 69 -3.95 -1.37 6.22
CA GLY A 69 -3.80 0.09 6.32
C GLY A 69 -4.58 0.87 5.26
N VAL A 70 -3.98 1.93 4.74
CA VAL A 70 -4.62 2.81 3.73
C VAL A 70 -4.82 2.10 2.40
N ILE A 71 -3.87 1.27 1.96
CA ILE A 71 -4.00 0.50 0.71
C ILE A 71 -5.19 -0.45 0.80
N GLY A 72 -5.26 -1.25 1.86
CA GLY A 72 -6.37 -2.16 2.11
C GLY A 72 -7.71 -1.44 2.17
N ARG A 73 -7.76 -0.28 2.84
CA ARG A 73 -8.99 0.51 2.92
C ARG A 73 -9.44 1.05 1.55
N LEU A 74 -8.50 1.54 0.74
CA LEU A 74 -8.76 2.02 -0.63
C LEU A 74 -9.20 0.89 -1.56
N ALA A 75 -8.61 -0.30 -1.41
CA ALA A 75 -9.02 -1.48 -2.17
C ALA A 75 -10.45 -1.89 -1.79
N ARG A 76 -10.74 -1.95 -0.49
CA ARG A 76 -12.06 -2.30 0.06
C ARG A 76 -13.16 -1.28 -0.21
N SER A 77 -12.87 -0.09 -0.74
CA SER A 77 -13.92 0.82 -1.23
C SER A 77 -14.43 0.45 -2.63
N GLU A 78 -13.72 -0.39 -3.38
CA GLU A 78 -14.07 -0.77 -4.76
C GLU A 78 -14.25 -2.29 -4.94
N ILE A 79 -13.66 -3.11 -4.05
CA ILE A 79 -13.66 -4.58 -4.12
C ILE A 79 -14.56 -5.14 -3.02
N THR A 80 -15.54 -5.97 -3.39
CA THR A 80 -16.44 -6.63 -2.44
C THR A 80 -15.91 -7.99 -1.98
N ASP A 81 -16.57 -8.61 -1.00
CA ASP A 81 -16.22 -9.97 -0.56
C ASP A 81 -16.49 -11.01 -1.65
N GLU A 82 -17.53 -10.81 -2.47
CA GLU A 82 -17.83 -11.67 -3.62
C GLU A 82 -16.72 -11.62 -4.68
N ASP A 83 -16.10 -10.46 -4.88
CA ASP A 83 -14.98 -10.31 -5.81
C ASP A 83 -13.75 -11.13 -5.35
N LEU A 84 -13.58 -11.29 -4.04
CA LEU A 84 -12.48 -12.00 -3.40
C LEU A 84 -12.76 -13.50 -3.16
N ASP A 85 -13.97 -13.98 -3.49
CA ASP A 85 -14.34 -15.38 -3.32
C ASP A 85 -13.28 -16.28 -3.95
N PHE A 86 -12.76 -17.21 -3.15
CA PHE A 86 -11.59 -18.02 -3.52
C PHE A 86 -11.87 -18.95 -4.70
N HIS A 87 -13.12 -19.36 -4.91
CA HIS A 87 -13.49 -20.35 -5.92
C HIS A 87 -14.05 -19.71 -7.19
N LYS A 88 -14.76 -18.58 -7.05
CA LYS A 88 -15.57 -17.99 -8.14
C LYS A 88 -15.42 -16.47 -8.25
N GLY A 89 -14.72 -15.84 -7.31
CA GLY A 89 -14.50 -14.40 -7.32
C GLY A 89 -13.68 -13.99 -8.54
N ARG A 90 -13.95 -12.79 -9.05
CA ARG A 90 -13.18 -12.24 -10.19
C ARG A 90 -11.68 -12.11 -9.86
N LEU A 91 -11.34 -11.99 -8.56
CA LEU A 91 -10.00 -11.89 -8.01
C LEU A 91 -9.54 -13.19 -7.31
N ALA A 92 -10.17 -14.33 -7.62
CA ALA A 92 -9.71 -15.64 -7.17
C ALA A 92 -8.24 -15.84 -7.58
N PRO A 93 -7.39 -16.46 -6.73
CA PRO A 93 -6.02 -16.74 -7.11
C PRO A 93 -6.03 -17.72 -8.29
N ARG A 94 -5.31 -17.37 -9.35
CA ARG A 94 -5.11 -18.25 -10.52
C ARG A 94 -3.62 -18.48 -10.63
N GLU A 95 -3.20 -19.72 -10.92
CA GLU A 95 -1.78 -20.12 -10.97
C GLU A 95 -0.91 -19.15 -11.80
N GLU A 96 -1.49 -18.55 -12.84
CA GLU A 96 -0.83 -17.57 -13.73
C GLU A 96 -0.57 -16.18 -13.11
N ASN A 97 -1.22 -15.83 -12.00
CA ASN A 97 -1.19 -14.48 -11.39
C ASN A 97 -0.57 -14.44 -9.97
N VAL A 98 -0.18 -15.58 -9.41
CA VAL A 98 0.13 -15.79 -7.98
C VAL A 98 1.57 -15.44 -7.56
N LEU A 99 2.41 -14.93 -8.47
CA LEU A 99 3.86 -14.84 -8.24
C LEU A 99 4.49 -13.51 -8.67
N LEU A 100 3.73 -12.41 -8.65
CA LEU A 100 4.27 -11.08 -8.93
C LEU A 100 4.66 -10.42 -7.60
N ASN A 101 5.94 -10.56 -7.26
CA ASN A 101 6.61 -10.09 -6.04
C ASN A 101 6.23 -10.89 -4.77
N GLU A 102 7.21 -11.47 -4.09
CA GLU A 102 6.98 -12.63 -3.21
C GLU A 102 7.08 -12.27 -1.71
N ILE A 103 6.03 -12.55 -0.94
CA ILE A 103 6.15 -12.75 0.52
C ILE A 103 6.34 -14.25 0.74
N ARG A 104 7.54 -14.63 1.16
CA ARG A 104 7.87 -16.01 1.52
C ARG A 104 7.88 -16.16 3.04
N LEU A 105 7.08 -17.08 3.55
CA LEU A 105 7.17 -17.55 4.93
C LEU A 105 7.74 -18.97 4.91
N TRP A 106 8.96 -19.13 5.44
CA TRP A 106 9.63 -20.41 5.57
C TRP A 106 10.29 -20.50 6.94
N ASP A 107 10.08 -21.62 7.63
CA ASP A 107 10.53 -21.85 9.00
C ASP A 107 11.98 -22.40 9.08
N GLY A 108 12.64 -22.63 7.94
CA GLY A 108 14.00 -23.16 7.89
C GLY A 108 14.11 -24.68 8.04
N HIS A 109 13.04 -25.35 8.47
CA HIS A 109 13.05 -26.76 8.90
C HIS A 109 12.08 -27.63 8.07
N SER A 110 11.07 -27.02 7.48
CA SER A 110 10.07 -27.66 6.63
C SER A 110 10.54 -27.74 5.17
N SER A 111 10.10 -28.79 4.46
CA SER A 111 10.19 -28.85 3.00
C SER A 111 9.19 -27.93 2.28
N THR A 112 8.31 -27.25 3.03
CA THR A 112 7.21 -26.44 2.52
C THR A 112 7.38 -24.98 2.94
N ALA A 113 7.20 -24.06 1.99
CA ALA A 113 7.13 -22.63 2.23
C ALA A 113 5.76 -22.10 1.81
N TYR A 114 5.27 -21.06 2.50
CA TYR A 114 4.08 -20.33 2.10
C TYR A 114 4.47 -19.12 1.26
N TRP A 115 3.67 -18.85 0.24
CA TRP A 115 3.88 -17.79 -0.72
C TRP A 115 2.62 -16.93 -0.79
N ASP A 116 2.79 -15.62 -0.81
CA ASP A 116 1.72 -14.66 -1.09
C ASP A 116 2.25 -13.55 -2.00
N ASP A 117 1.33 -12.93 -2.73
CA ASP A 117 1.63 -11.83 -3.64
C ASP A 117 1.78 -10.51 -2.87
N ALA A 118 2.83 -9.74 -3.18
CA ALA A 118 3.06 -8.40 -2.64
C ALA A 118 2.88 -7.33 -3.73
N LEU A 119 2.38 -6.16 -3.36
CA LEU A 119 2.38 -5.01 -4.28
C LEU A 119 3.80 -4.52 -4.60
N GLU A 120 4.03 -4.14 -5.84
CA GLU A 120 5.23 -3.41 -6.26
C GLU A 120 5.13 -1.92 -5.86
N ASP A 121 6.27 -1.25 -5.74
CA ASP A 121 6.31 0.18 -5.39
C ASP A 121 5.51 1.06 -6.35
N GLN A 122 5.53 0.72 -7.65
CA GLN A 122 4.77 1.42 -8.70
C GLN A 122 3.26 1.24 -8.55
N GLU A 123 2.82 0.06 -8.11
CA GLU A 123 1.41 -0.22 -7.84
C GLU A 123 0.94 0.51 -6.58
N ILE A 124 1.78 0.53 -5.53
CA ILE A 124 1.55 1.34 -4.34
C ILE A 124 1.40 2.81 -4.73
N ASP A 125 2.27 3.31 -5.62
CA ASP A 125 2.22 4.69 -6.11
C ASP A 125 0.93 5.01 -6.85
N LEU A 126 0.47 4.10 -7.71
CA LEU A 126 -0.81 4.24 -8.40
C LEU A 126 -1.97 4.25 -7.40
N ILE A 127 -2.02 3.28 -6.47
CA ILE A 127 -3.11 3.18 -5.48
C ILE A 127 -3.17 4.43 -4.60
N CYS A 128 -2.01 4.93 -4.14
CA CYS A 128 -1.93 6.13 -3.31
C CYS A 128 -2.13 7.44 -4.10
N GLY A 129 -2.17 7.38 -5.43
CA GLY A 129 -2.35 8.53 -6.31
C GLY A 129 -1.15 9.47 -6.32
N VAL A 130 0.04 8.92 -6.55
CA VAL A 130 1.31 9.66 -6.56
C VAL A 130 1.55 10.31 -7.91
N TYR A 131 1.86 11.61 -7.89
CA TYR A 131 2.39 12.36 -9.03
C TYR A 131 3.89 12.63 -8.82
N GLU A 132 4.64 12.61 -9.91
CA GLU A 132 6.02 13.10 -9.95
C GLU A 132 6.04 14.45 -10.65
N ILE A 133 6.33 15.52 -9.91
CA ILE A 133 6.26 16.90 -10.39
C ILE A 133 7.66 17.46 -10.52
N ALA A 134 8.01 18.00 -11.68
CA ALA A 134 9.30 18.66 -11.88
C ALA A 134 9.48 19.84 -10.92
N THR A 135 10.63 19.92 -10.26
CA THR A 135 10.99 21.05 -9.37
C THR A 135 11.62 22.22 -10.13
N GLY A 136 11.96 22.02 -11.41
CA GLY A 136 12.71 22.98 -12.23
C GLY A 136 14.23 22.92 -12.04
N ARG A 137 14.72 22.10 -11.10
CA ARG A 137 16.15 21.83 -10.95
C ARG A 137 16.57 20.64 -11.80
N PHE A 138 17.80 20.68 -12.29
CA PHE A 138 18.43 19.58 -13.02
C PHE A 138 19.61 19.07 -12.20
N GLU A 139 19.72 17.75 -12.06
CA GLU A 139 20.79 17.09 -11.34
C GLU A 139 21.22 15.87 -12.16
N ASN A 140 22.52 15.76 -12.45
CA ASN A 140 23.11 14.68 -13.26
C ASN A 140 22.45 14.44 -14.64
N GLY A 141 21.90 15.48 -15.26
CA GLY A 141 21.23 15.39 -16.56
C GLY A 141 19.76 14.99 -16.50
N GLU A 142 19.19 14.81 -15.30
CA GLU A 142 17.78 14.50 -15.08
C GLU A 142 17.06 15.64 -14.33
N HIS A 143 15.75 15.74 -14.54
CA HIS A 143 14.94 16.67 -13.76
C HIS A 143 14.81 16.16 -12.32
N GLN A 144 15.16 16.99 -11.35
CA GLN A 144 14.78 16.72 -9.97
C GLN A 144 13.25 16.82 -9.85
N THR A 145 12.62 15.75 -9.34
CA THR A 145 11.18 15.68 -9.12
C THR A 145 10.82 15.73 -7.64
N SER A 146 9.63 16.24 -7.36
CA SER A 146 8.97 16.15 -6.06
C SER A 146 7.80 15.18 -6.18
N ARG A 147 7.63 14.35 -5.16
CA ARG A 147 6.57 13.34 -5.11
C ARG A 147 5.47 13.79 -4.17
N VAL A 148 4.26 13.88 -4.69
CA VAL A 148 3.04 14.25 -3.94
C VAL A 148 1.95 13.23 -4.18
N SER A 149 1.05 13.03 -3.22
CA SER A 149 0.01 12.01 -3.33
C SER A 149 -1.32 12.41 -2.69
N TRP A 150 -2.40 11.82 -3.20
CA TRP A 150 -3.75 11.98 -2.64
C TRP A 150 -3.91 11.26 -1.30
N TRP A 151 -3.26 10.11 -1.14
CA TRP A 151 -3.25 9.29 0.08
C TRP A 151 -1.82 9.02 0.56
N PRO A 152 -1.59 8.84 1.88
CA PRO A 152 -0.25 8.58 2.38
C PRO A 152 0.23 7.20 1.93
N LYS A 153 1.48 7.11 1.48
CA LYS A 153 2.13 5.82 1.23
C LYS A 153 2.24 5.00 2.52
N PRO A 154 2.34 3.65 2.44
CA PRO A 154 2.49 2.77 3.61
C PRO A 154 3.57 3.22 4.58
N ASN A 155 4.73 3.67 4.09
CA ASN A 155 5.81 4.18 4.94
C ASN A 155 5.42 5.45 5.73
N ALA A 156 4.66 6.36 5.14
CA ALA A 156 4.18 7.54 5.87
C ALA A 156 3.11 7.14 6.92
N PHE A 157 2.19 6.25 6.54
CA PHE A 157 1.15 5.75 7.42
C PHE A 157 1.70 4.88 8.57
N SER A 158 2.72 4.06 8.32
CA SER A 158 3.25 3.12 9.31
C SER A 158 3.84 3.84 10.55
N HIS A 159 4.36 5.05 10.34
CA HIS A 159 4.93 5.89 11.38
C HIS A 159 3.87 6.74 12.12
N SER A 160 2.62 6.74 11.66
CA SER A 160 1.51 7.49 12.27
C SER A 160 1.04 6.88 13.59
N GLY A 161 0.38 7.71 14.41
CA GLY A 161 -0.39 7.24 15.57
C GLY A 161 -1.68 6.50 15.20
N LEU A 162 -2.09 6.53 13.93
CA LEU A 162 -3.23 5.75 13.43
C LEU A 162 -2.86 4.28 13.17
N ASN A 163 -1.58 3.99 12.94
CA ASN A 163 -1.12 2.63 12.71
C ASN A 163 -0.98 1.84 14.04
N ILE A 164 -2.11 1.32 14.52
CA ILE A 164 -2.19 0.47 15.72
C ILE A 164 -2.37 -1.03 15.41
N GLY A 165 -2.27 -1.43 14.14
CA GLY A 165 -2.24 -2.83 13.70
C GLY A 165 -3.54 -3.37 13.13
N PHE A 166 -4.59 -2.57 13.21
CA PHE A 166 -5.84 -2.81 12.52
C PHE A 166 -6.42 -1.45 12.09
N TRP A 167 -7.40 -1.49 11.19
CA TRP A 167 -8.12 -0.29 10.79
C TRP A 167 -9.13 0.10 11.87
N SER A 168 -8.76 1.07 12.71
CA SER A 168 -9.59 1.52 13.84
C SER A 168 -10.66 2.52 13.42
N LEU A 169 -11.57 2.85 14.36
CA LEU A 169 -12.56 3.92 14.15
C LEU A 169 -11.89 5.28 13.87
N ASP A 170 -10.75 5.57 14.50
CA ASP A 170 -9.99 6.79 14.24
C ASP A 170 -9.41 6.80 12.81
N CYS A 171 -8.96 5.65 12.31
CA CYS A 171 -8.53 5.51 10.91
C CYS A 171 -9.69 5.79 9.95
N GLU A 172 -10.87 5.23 10.21
CA GLU A 172 -12.04 5.45 9.36
C GLU A 172 -12.51 6.92 9.41
N TYR A 173 -12.56 7.52 10.59
CA TYR A 173 -12.91 8.93 10.75
C TYR A 173 -11.96 9.84 9.97
N TRP A 174 -10.65 9.63 10.12
CA TRP A 174 -9.62 10.36 9.39
C TRP A 174 -9.79 10.20 7.87
N PHE A 175 -9.99 8.96 7.41
CA PHE A 175 -10.12 8.65 5.98
C PHE A 175 -11.37 9.31 5.37
N GLN A 176 -12.52 9.18 6.01
CA GLN A 176 -13.78 9.77 5.54
C GLN A 176 -13.73 11.30 5.56
N HIS A 177 -13.18 11.89 6.61
CA HIS A 177 -13.00 13.33 6.70
C HIS A 177 -12.10 13.86 5.59
N ARG A 178 -10.98 13.19 5.29
CA ARG A 178 -10.14 13.55 4.15
C ARG A 178 -10.87 13.38 2.82
N LEU A 179 -11.55 12.26 2.62
CA LEU A 179 -12.30 12.00 1.38
C LEU A 179 -13.34 13.09 1.12
N ALA A 180 -14.05 13.52 2.16
CA ALA A 180 -15.02 14.61 2.07
C ALA A 180 -14.37 15.92 1.61
N LYS A 181 -13.22 16.29 2.19
CA LYS A 181 -12.49 17.50 1.80
C LYS A 181 -11.90 17.46 0.40
N ILE A 182 -11.44 16.29 -0.05
CA ILE A 182 -10.99 16.12 -1.45
C ILE A 182 -12.18 16.37 -2.38
N ARG A 183 -13.35 15.78 -2.08
CA ARG A 183 -14.57 15.94 -2.89
C ARG A 183 -15.12 17.37 -2.88
N SER A 184 -14.92 18.15 -1.82
CA SER A 184 -15.29 19.57 -1.78
C SER A 184 -14.23 20.50 -2.39
N GLY A 185 -13.09 19.97 -2.85
CA GLY A 185 -11.97 20.75 -3.39
C GLY A 185 -11.18 21.53 -2.34
N GLU A 186 -11.39 21.25 -1.06
CA GLU A 186 -10.70 21.91 0.07
C GLU A 186 -9.37 21.27 0.42
N GLU A 187 -9.10 20.06 -0.09
CA GLU A 187 -7.88 19.30 0.20
C GLU A 187 -7.00 19.17 -1.03
N LYS A 188 -5.68 19.16 -0.80
CA LYS A 188 -4.67 19.00 -1.85
C LYS A 188 -3.88 17.71 -1.65
N VAL A 189 -3.14 17.34 -2.69
CA VAL A 189 -2.08 16.34 -2.57
C VAL A 189 -1.02 16.80 -1.57
N HIS A 190 -0.38 15.84 -0.90
CA HIS A 190 0.68 16.13 0.07
C HIS A 190 1.98 15.42 -0.31
N THR A 191 3.09 16.09 -0.02
CA THR A 191 4.42 15.49 0.06
C THR A 191 4.53 14.51 1.22
N GLN A 192 5.57 13.67 1.22
CA GLN A 192 5.84 12.76 2.34
C GLN A 192 6.04 13.50 3.68
N ALA A 193 6.63 14.69 3.66
CA ALA A 193 6.85 15.50 4.86
C ALA A 193 5.53 16.05 5.43
N GLU A 194 4.66 16.56 4.56
CA GLU A 194 3.32 17.03 4.95
C GLU A 194 2.48 15.89 5.51
N TRP A 195 2.53 14.70 4.89
CA TRP A 195 1.89 13.52 5.45
C TRP A 195 2.36 13.24 6.88
N LYS A 196 3.66 13.13 7.12
CA LYS A 196 4.20 12.86 8.47
C LYS A 196 3.68 13.84 9.53
N ASN A 197 3.40 15.09 9.15
CA ASN A 197 2.83 16.09 10.03
C ASN A 197 1.31 15.91 10.23
N CYS A 198 0.55 15.74 9.15
CA CYS A 198 -0.91 15.67 9.18
C CYS A 198 -1.47 14.38 9.78
N ILE A 199 -0.73 13.27 9.68
CA ILE A 199 -1.14 11.97 10.25
C ILE A 199 -0.36 11.59 11.50
N ARG A 200 0.26 12.53 12.22
CA ARG A 200 1.08 12.20 13.40
C ARG A 200 0.28 11.47 14.50
N TYR A 201 -0.93 11.94 14.82
CA TYR A 201 -1.83 11.41 15.87
C TYR A 201 -1.10 11.08 17.20
N TYR A 202 -1.70 10.27 18.08
CA TYR A 202 -1.13 9.94 19.39
C TYR A 202 -0.04 8.86 19.27
N ARG A 203 1.23 9.29 19.24
CA ARG A 203 2.39 8.41 19.06
C ARG A 203 2.45 7.23 20.05
N LYS A 204 2.03 7.43 21.31
CA LYS A 204 2.10 6.34 22.30
C LYS A 204 1.18 5.17 21.97
N ALA A 205 0.08 5.38 21.24
CA ALA A 205 -0.79 4.29 20.80
C ALA A 205 -0.03 3.34 19.86
N ARG A 206 0.72 3.91 18.91
CA ARG A 206 1.63 3.15 18.03
C ARG A 206 2.72 2.45 18.84
N ASP A 207 3.36 3.14 19.77
CA ASP A 207 4.46 2.56 20.57
C ASP A 207 3.97 1.36 21.39
N LEU A 208 2.78 1.45 22.01
CA LEU A 208 2.13 0.34 22.69
C LEU A 208 1.86 -0.82 21.72
N ALA A 209 1.34 -0.50 20.55
CA ALA A 209 1.02 -1.51 19.54
C ALA A 209 2.28 -2.25 19.03
N MET A 210 3.38 -1.53 18.82
CA MET A 210 4.69 -2.12 18.48
C MET A 210 5.24 -2.98 19.63
N ALA A 211 5.09 -2.54 20.88
CA ALA A 211 5.51 -3.31 22.04
C ALA A 211 4.70 -4.61 22.17
N ASN A 212 3.40 -4.55 21.94
CA ASN A 212 2.52 -5.71 21.92
C ASN A 212 2.92 -6.71 20.82
N GLU A 213 3.22 -6.22 19.62
CA GLU A 213 3.68 -7.07 18.51
C GLU A 213 5.02 -7.74 18.78
N ARG A 214 5.97 -7.02 19.40
CA ARG A 214 7.23 -7.61 19.81
C ARG A 214 7.00 -8.76 20.80
N ILE A 215 6.19 -8.52 21.84
CA ILE A 215 5.89 -9.53 22.86
C ILE A 215 5.11 -10.72 22.25
N ALA A 216 4.18 -10.45 21.35
CA ALA A 216 3.46 -11.51 20.64
C ALA A 216 4.39 -12.35 19.75
N GLY A 217 5.35 -11.71 19.07
CA GLY A 217 6.38 -12.40 18.29
C GLY A 217 7.27 -13.29 19.17
N GLU A 218 7.71 -12.79 20.32
CA GLU A 218 8.48 -13.55 21.32
C GLU A 218 7.68 -14.76 21.82
N PHE A 219 6.41 -14.58 22.16
CA PHE A 219 5.52 -15.66 22.58
C PHE A 219 5.41 -16.75 21.51
N LEU A 220 5.17 -16.37 20.25
CA LEU A 220 5.06 -17.33 19.15
C LEU A 220 6.38 -18.07 18.91
N SER A 221 7.53 -17.41 19.03
CA SER A 221 8.84 -18.06 18.89
C SER A 221 9.20 -19.03 20.01
N GLY A 222 8.57 -18.92 21.18
CA GLY A 222 8.76 -19.85 22.29
C GLY A 222 7.77 -21.01 22.32
N VAL A 223 6.74 -20.97 21.45
CA VAL A 223 5.67 -21.99 21.35
C VAL A 223 5.86 -22.88 20.10
N LEU A 224 6.54 -22.38 19.07
CA LEU A 224 6.94 -23.10 17.86
C LEU A 224 8.34 -23.70 18.04
#